data_AF-Q08NG2-F1
#
_entry.id   AF-Q08NG2-F1
#
_cell.length_a   1.000
_cell.length_b   1.000
_cell.length_c   1.000
_cell.angle_alpha   90.00
_cell.angle_beta   90.00
_cell.angle_gamma   90.00
#
_symmetry.space_group_name_H-M   'P 1'
#
loop_
_entity.id
_entity.type
_entity.pdbx_description
1 polymer ?
#
loop_
_entity_poly.entity_id
_entity_poly.type
_entity_poly.pdbx_seq_one_letter_code
_entity_poly.pdbx_strand_id
1 'polypeptide(L)' 'YVGEWHFHPVAHIEPSGDDFDQMLKISHAKKYDCKEPLLLILGTGKQDGWRSLRAFVCPAGCAPLELLPRVGAADEK' A
#
# COMPACT_ATOMS: atom_id res chain seq x y z
N TYR A 1 -16.37 0.52 -2.21
CA TYR A 1 -15.02 0.16 -2.69
C TYR A 1 -14.03 0.87 -1.78
N VAL A 2 -12.99 0.19 -1.29
CA VAL A 2 -12.09 0.75 -0.26
C VAL A 2 -10.64 0.90 -0.72
N GLY A 3 -10.30 0.42 -1.92
CA GLY A 3 -8.92 0.44 -2.39
C GLY A 3 -8.57 -0.68 -3.36
N GLU A 4 -7.31 -0.71 -3.78
CA GLU A 4 -6.71 -1.76 -4.60
C GLU A 4 -5.69 -2.57 -3.80
N TRP A 5 -5.42 -3.77 -4.32
CA TRP A 5 -4.30 -4.58 -3.85
C TRP A 5 -3.67 -5.29 -5.05
N HIS A 6 -2.37 -5.57 -4.96
CA HIS A 6 -1.72 -6.48 -5.89
C HIS A 6 -0.57 -7.24 -5.21
N PHE A 7 -0.12 -8.30 -5.88
CA PHE A 7 0.90 -9.21 -5.36
C PHE A 7 2.20 -9.11 -6.16
N HIS A 8 3.30 -8.85 -5.46
CA HIS A 8 4.65 -8.93 -6.02
C HIS A 8 5.23 -10.33 -5.72
N PRO A 9 5.54 -11.15 -6.73
CA PRO A 9 6.09 -12.51 -6.54
C PRO A 9 7.58 -12.50 -6.11
N VAL A 10 8.01 -11.40 -5.48
CA VAL A 10 9.35 -11.13 -5.00
C VAL A 10 9.26 -10.43 -3.64
N ALA A 11 10.37 -10.36 -2.91
CA ALA A 11 10.42 -9.66 -1.63
C ALA A 11 10.31 -8.13 -1.73
N HIS A 12 10.35 -7.59 -2.95
CA HIS A 12 10.23 -6.16 -3.21
C HIS A 12 8.74 -5.77 -3.23
N ILE A 13 8.29 -5.05 -2.21
CA ILE A 13 6.89 -4.60 -2.04
C ILE A 13 6.79 -3.07 -2.01
N GLU A 14 7.70 -2.39 -2.70
CA GLU A 14 7.60 -0.95 -2.91
C GLU A 14 6.56 -0.66 -4.02
N PRO A 15 5.61 0.26 -3.79
CA PRO A 15 4.76 0.78 -4.86
C PRO A 15 5.59 1.51 -5.90
N SER A 16 5.19 1.35 -7.16
CA SER A 16 5.66 2.15 -8.27
C SER A 16 4.95 3.52 -8.33
N GLY A 17 5.45 4.41 -9.18
CA GLY A 17 4.76 5.67 -9.49
C GLY A 17 3.38 5.43 -10.11
N ASP A 18 3.27 4.42 -10.99
CA ASP A 18 2.01 4.07 -11.64
C ASP A 18 0.95 3.61 -10.63
N ASP A 19 1.36 2.91 -9.56
CA ASP A 19 0.45 2.50 -8.48
C ASP A 19 -0.17 3.73 -7.81
N PHE A 20 0.65 4.73 -7.45
CA PHE A 20 0.16 5.95 -6.83
C PHE A 20 -0.71 6.79 -7.79
N ASP A 21 -0.35 6.86 -9.06
CA ASP A 21 -1.15 7.55 -10.08
C ASP A 21 -2.52 6.91 -10.27
N GLN A 22 -2.60 5.57 -10.21
CA GLN A 22 -3.87 4.85 -10.25
C GLN A 22 -4.71 5.15 -9.01
N MET A 23 -4.12 5.09 -7.82
CA MET A 23 -4.83 5.39 -6.57
C MET A 23 -5.34 6.84 -6.51
N LEU A 24 -4.59 7.79 -7.07
CA LEU A 24 -5.04 9.17 -7.22
C LEU A 24 -6.25 9.28 -8.17
N LYS A 25 -6.22 8.62 -9.33
CA LYS A 25 -7.38 8.58 -10.23
C LYS A 25 -8.61 7.97 -9.56
N ILE A 26 -8.41 6.92 -8.76
CA ILE A 26 -9.46 6.26 -7.97
C ILE A 26 -10.04 7.23 -6.92
N SER A 27 -9.20 7.94 -6.17
CA SER A 27 -9.65 8.84 -5.08
C SER A 27 -10.48 10.04 -5.58
N HIS A 28 -10.26 10.44 -6.84
CA HIS A 28 -11.04 11.49 -7.51
C HIS A 28 -12.30 10.97 -8.23
N ALA A 29 -12.39 9.67 -8.51
CA ALA A 29 -13.46 9.11 -9.33
C ALA A 29 -14.75 8.89 -8.51
N LYS A 30 -15.82 9.63 -8.88
CA LYS A 30 -17.14 9.55 -8.25
C LYS A 30 -17.71 8.12 -8.15
N LYS A 31 -17.40 7.26 -9.14
CA LYS A 31 -17.89 5.87 -9.18
C LYS A 31 -17.40 5.00 -8.01
N TYR A 32 -16.28 5.37 -7.39
CA TYR A 32 -15.73 4.62 -6.25
C TYR A 32 -16.20 5.16 -4.90
N ASP A 33 -16.68 6.41 -4.87
CA ASP A 33 -17.14 7.14 -3.67
C ASP A 33 -16.19 6.97 -2.46
N CYS A 34 -14.89 7.01 -2.74
CA CYS A 34 -13.84 6.77 -1.76
C CYS A 34 -12.77 7.85 -1.94
N LYS A 35 -12.67 8.76 -0.97
CA LYS A 35 -11.69 9.86 -1.01
C LYS A 35 -10.32 9.47 -0.49
N GLU A 36 -10.22 8.35 0.20
CA GLU A 36 -9.00 7.86 0.84
C GLU A 36 -8.84 6.35 0.59
N PRO A 37 -8.73 5.92 -0.69
CA PRO A 37 -8.58 4.51 -1.01
C PRO A 37 -7.26 3.95 -0.46
N LEU A 38 -7.30 2.69 -0.06
CA LEU A 38 -6.18 1.94 0.47
C LEU A 38 -5.40 1.25 -0.66
N LEU A 39 -4.08 1.27 -0.60
CA LEU A 39 -3.23 0.45 -1.46
C LEU A 39 -2.53 -0.60 -0.58
N LEU A 40 -2.78 -1.88 -0.86
CA LEU A 40 -2.10 -2.99 -0.20
C LEU A 40 -1.15 -3.69 -1.17
N ILE A 41 0.12 -3.79 -0.80
CA ILE A 41 1.12 -4.54 -1.55
C ILE A 41 1.55 -5.74 -0.73
N LEU A 42 1.23 -6.93 -1.23
CA LEU A 42 1.66 -8.19 -0.66
C LEU A 42 2.82 -8.74 -1.46
N GLY A 43 3.81 -9.32 -0.79
CA GLY A 43 4.90 -10.03 -1.46
C GLY A 43 5.40 -11.24 -0.69
N THR A 44 6.34 -11.95 -1.31
CA THR A 44 6.99 -13.10 -0.66
C THR A 44 7.85 -12.61 0.50
N GLY A 45 7.71 -13.21 1.67
CA GLY A 45 8.59 -12.94 2.80
C GLY A 45 10.01 -13.48 2.57
N LYS A 46 10.96 -13.02 3.39
CA LYS A 46 12.35 -13.51 3.38
C LYS A 46 12.49 -14.97 3.83
N GLN A 47 11.49 -15.50 4.53
CA GLN A 47 11.42 -16.88 5.00
C GLN A 47 10.27 -17.60 4.28
N ASP A 48 10.46 -18.89 4.00
CA ASP A 48 9.41 -19.71 3.39
C ASP A 48 8.12 -19.70 4.24
N GLY A 49 6.99 -19.55 3.56
CA GLY A 49 5.67 -19.43 4.19
C GLY A 49 5.33 -18.03 4.73
N TRP A 50 6.28 -17.10 4.83
CA TRP A 50 6.01 -15.73 5.28
C TRP A 50 5.55 -14.85 4.12
N ARG A 51 4.75 -13.83 4.45
CA ARG A 51 4.32 -12.76 3.54
C ARG A 51 4.75 -11.42 4.10
N SER A 52 5.18 -10.54 3.22
CA SER A 52 5.43 -9.14 3.56
C SER A 52 4.24 -8.31 3.08
N LEU A 53 3.81 -7.36 3.89
CA LEU A 53 2.70 -6.46 3.60
C LEU A 53 3.15 -5.02 3.80
N ARG A 54 2.83 -4.17 2.83
CA ARG A 54 2.80 -2.72 3.00
C ARG A 54 1.42 -2.20 2.67
N ALA A 55 1.00 -1.20 3.44
CA ALA A 55 -0.33 -0.63 3.34
C ALA A 55 -0.20 0.89 3.30
N PHE A 56 -0.94 1.53 2.39
CA PHE A 56 -0.94 2.97 2.23
C PHE A 56 -2.38 3.50 2.20
N VAL A 57 -2.59 4.70 2.72
CA VAL A 57 -3.76 5.54 2.50
C VAL A 57 -3.41 6.51 1.38
N CYS A 58 -4.28 6.67 0.38
CA CYS A 58 -4.05 7.55 -0.75
C CYS A 58 -5.12 8.66 -0.84
N PRO A 59 -5.08 9.71 0.00
CA PRO A 59 -6.12 10.74 0.02
C PRO A 59 -6.18 11.57 -1.27
N ALA A 60 -7.38 11.97 -1.66
CA ALA A 60 -7.61 12.91 -2.75
C ALA A 60 -7.00 14.29 -2.41
N GLY A 61 -5.91 14.64 -3.09
CA GLY A 61 -5.25 15.95 -2.94
C GLY A 61 -4.11 16.00 -1.91
N CYS A 62 -3.74 14.87 -1.29
CA CYS A 62 -2.57 14.77 -0.44
C CYS A 62 -1.61 13.68 -0.94
N ALA A 63 -0.37 13.72 -0.47
CA ALA A 63 0.57 12.62 -0.72
C ALA A 63 0.09 11.34 -0.01
N PRO A 64 0.32 10.14 -0.59
CA PRO A 64 0.06 8.87 0.06
C PRO A 64 0.80 8.74 1.40
N LEU A 65 0.15 8.12 2.38
CA LEU A 65 0.67 7.87 3.73
C LEU A 65 0.77 6.37 3.99
N GLU A 66 1.89 5.89 4.50
CA GLU A 66 2.03 4.49 4.92
C GLU A 66 1.25 4.24 6.23
N LEU A 67 0.34 3.26 6.22
CA LEU A 67 -0.64 2.98 7.27
C LEU A 67 -0.02 2.24 8.47
N LEU A 68 1.09 1.52 8.24
CA LEU A 68 1.83 0.83 9.28
C LEU A 68 3.26 1.40 9.34
N PRO A 69 3.70 2.00 10.47
CA PRO A 69 5.11 2.28 10.67
C PRO A 69 5.85 0.94 10.70
N ARG A 70 7.06 0.89 10.12
CA ARG A 70 7.94 -0.29 10.16
C ARG A 70 8.02 -0.80 11.60
N VAL A 71 7.40 -1.94 11.90
CA VAL A 71 7.65 -2.67 13.15
C VAL A 71 9.08 -3.16 13.05
N GLY A 72 10.03 -2.40 13.62
CA GLY A 72 11.46 -2.70 13.53
C GLY A 72 12.43 -1.55 13.86
N ALA A 73 12.07 -0.63 14.78
CA ALA A 73 13.03 0.33 15.34
C ALA A 73 12.88 0.56 16.86
N ALA A 74 12.30 -0.40 17.58
CA ALA A 74 12.31 -0.45 19.04
C ALA A 74 12.12 -1.90 19.49
N ASP A 75 13.23 -2.58 19.78
CA ASP A 75 13.41 -3.59 20.84
C ASP A 75 14.63 -4.47 20.52
N GLU A 76 15.81 -3.86 20.59
CA GLU A 76 17.01 -4.54 21.08
C GLU A 76 17.47 -3.76 22.30
N LYS A 77 17.42 -4.43 23.46
CA LYS A 77 18.02 -3.99 24.72
C LYS A 77 19.16 -4.91 25.05
#